data_AF-A0A918P2T3-F1
#
_entry.id   AF-A0A918P2T3-F1
#
_cell.length_a   1.000
_cell.length_b   1.000
_cell.length_c   1.000
_cell.angle_alpha   90.00
_cell.angle_beta   90.00
_cell.angle_gamma   90.00
#
_symmetry.space_group_name_H-M   'P 1'
#
loop_
_entity.id
_entity.type
_entity.pdbx_description
1 polymer ?
#
loop_
_entity_poly.entity_id
_entity_poly.type
_entity_poly.pdbx_seq_one_letter_code
_entity_poly.pdbx_strand_id
1 'polypeptide(L)'
;MGAPARPQAVIKTAPLDDDVLDPLLTACLHLVDVLGPHVVELRTALHAERRAREQITSRNLHDAGVLGALVDEHLAHGRPLPRLESWVVSKRLRRGWDPKDPLLHVNFLDLLRPTRHRDIGKALLVKARPALEAAVAEVGTEYLWCRDAPEVPRADNGELIAWSLPLAHFPAASLIRVVAHACLVATSALTGMRSSELMELTVGCLRTDMENGTDLVRHRLVGKVVKGRRWGGEPDEWVVIEEVARIVALAGQLTDAGLGQRLFGGFRTFESRGAMNWLRQWVASPAGARHGLKPIPDDPVHPRSLRRTLSLEMAARPGGLFAAKVHFKHLRVATTEGCTARPGGAQAVFHQEWKTAEDTEKRARTVEAFHQFQQGQLPAGPGADALLTFFRSVEEELEDHEPGPAKVVTDRQIELLLKQKASVLHLAAANYCWFEDPAKALCLKLAGAKGAAGPLSGLCDSARCPQATHHLVHRPVWQAAADNGAVLLASPRVPAGEKKRPQTEHERSMRVLEEIDKAAGKAG
;
A
#
# COMPACT_ATOMS: atom_id res chain seq x y z
N MET A 1 -31.82 19.35 29.58
CA MET A 1 -30.39 19.74 29.45
C MET A 1 -29.91 19.29 28.09
N GLY A 2 -29.73 20.23 27.16
CA GLY A 2 -29.31 19.94 25.79
C GLY A 2 -27.89 19.37 25.76
N ALA A 3 -27.69 18.28 25.01
CA ALA A 3 -26.36 17.74 24.77
C ALA A 3 -25.46 18.84 24.18
N PRO A 4 -24.22 19.04 24.66
CA PRO A 4 -23.33 20.04 24.12
C PRO A 4 -23.08 19.72 22.64
N ALA A 5 -23.37 20.69 21.76
CA ALA A 5 -23.07 20.61 20.34
C ALA A 5 -21.58 20.33 20.17
N ARG A 6 -21.25 19.18 19.56
CA ARG A 6 -19.86 18.82 19.28
C ARG A 6 -19.27 19.87 18.33
N PRO A 7 -18.04 20.38 18.59
CA PRO A 7 -17.41 21.34 17.72
C PRO A 7 -17.31 20.75 16.30
N GLN A 8 -17.85 21.46 15.30
CA GLN A 8 -17.67 21.11 13.90
C GLN A 8 -16.17 21.03 13.62
N ALA A 9 -15.68 19.83 13.30
CA ALA A 9 -14.30 19.64 12.87
C ALA A 9 -14.14 20.34 11.50
N VAL A 10 -13.62 21.57 11.51
CA VAL A 10 -13.33 22.32 10.29
C VAL A 10 -12.27 21.55 9.49
N ILE A 11 -12.67 20.99 8.35
CA ILE A 11 -11.78 20.28 7.42
C ILE A 11 -10.94 21.34 6.71
N LYS A 12 -9.65 21.43 7.05
CA LYS A 12 -8.72 22.43 6.51
C LYS A 12 -8.08 22.06 5.17
N THR A 13 -8.30 20.84 4.67
CA THR A 13 -7.66 20.36 3.43
C THR A 13 -8.65 19.50 2.67
N ALA A 14 -8.99 19.95 1.47
CA ALA A 14 -9.83 19.22 0.54
C ALA A 14 -9.07 18.01 -0.05
N PRO A 15 -9.77 16.92 -0.37
CA PRO A 15 -9.21 15.91 -1.28
C PRO A 15 -8.94 16.52 -2.66
N LEU A 16 -8.08 15.86 -3.42
CA LEU A 16 -7.95 16.11 -4.86
C LEU A 16 -9.14 15.49 -5.59
N ASP A 17 -9.63 16.20 -6.60
CA ASP A 17 -10.63 15.73 -7.53
C ASP A 17 -10.02 14.75 -8.54
N ASP A 18 -10.85 13.87 -9.11
CA ASP A 18 -10.41 12.79 -10.01
C ASP A 18 -9.80 13.33 -11.31
N ASP A 19 -10.23 14.52 -11.77
CA ASP A 19 -9.66 15.22 -12.92
C ASP A 19 -8.20 15.63 -12.71
N VAL A 20 -7.76 15.78 -11.46
CA VAL A 20 -6.36 15.99 -11.07
C VAL A 20 -5.66 14.67 -10.77
N LEU A 21 -6.32 13.78 -10.03
CA LEU A 21 -5.73 12.54 -9.53
C LEU A 21 -5.41 11.54 -10.65
N ASP A 22 -6.33 11.35 -11.60
CA ASP A 22 -6.18 10.40 -12.69
C ASP A 22 -4.99 10.72 -13.61
N PRO A 23 -4.86 11.92 -14.20
CA PRO A 23 -3.71 12.23 -15.04
C PRO A 23 -2.40 12.24 -14.24
N LEU A 24 -2.45 12.60 -12.95
CA LEU A 24 -1.29 12.57 -12.06
C LEU A 24 -0.76 11.15 -11.87
N LEU A 25 -1.62 10.21 -11.44
CA LEU A 25 -1.22 8.83 -11.19
C LEU A 25 -0.82 8.13 -12.48
N THR A 26 -1.56 8.36 -13.58
CA THR A 26 -1.21 7.83 -14.91
C THR A 26 0.19 8.27 -15.32
N ALA A 27 0.49 9.57 -15.24
CA ALA A 27 1.82 10.08 -15.59
C ALA A 27 2.92 9.53 -14.68
N CYS A 28 2.68 9.48 -13.37
CA CYS A 28 3.62 8.93 -12.40
C CYS A 28 3.95 7.46 -12.68
N LEU A 29 2.93 6.62 -12.85
CA LEU A 29 3.11 5.19 -13.08
C LEU A 29 3.73 4.92 -14.45
N HIS A 30 3.33 5.64 -15.50
CA HIS A 30 3.96 5.54 -16.82
C HIS A 30 5.45 5.90 -16.77
N LEU A 31 5.81 6.99 -16.09
CA LEU A 31 7.21 7.40 -15.93
C LEU A 31 8.04 6.38 -15.15
N VAL A 32 7.44 5.72 -14.16
CA VAL A 32 8.12 4.73 -13.31
C VAL A 32 8.26 3.39 -14.02
N ASP A 33 7.14 2.82 -14.47
CA ASP A 33 7.09 1.44 -14.94
C ASP A 33 7.58 1.32 -16.39
N VAL A 34 7.29 2.31 -17.24
CA VAL A 34 7.65 2.28 -18.67
C VAL A 34 8.98 2.99 -18.93
N LEU A 35 9.15 4.21 -18.43
CA LEU A 35 10.37 5.00 -18.70
C LEU A 35 11.50 4.77 -17.70
N GLY A 36 11.19 4.31 -16.49
CA GLY A 36 12.14 4.14 -15.40
C GLY A 36 13.39 3.33 -15.76
N PRO A 37 13.25 2.10 -16.31
CA PRO A 37 14.40 1.27 -16.68
C PRO A 37 15.35 1.97 -17.67
N HIS A 38 14.80 2.59 -18.72
CA HIS A 38 15.59 3.31 -19.73
C HIS A 38 16.26 4.57 -19.17
N VAL A 39 15.61 5.25 -18.22
CA VAL A 39 16.19 6.42 -17.56
C VAL A 39 17.33 6.03 -16.60
N VAL A 40 17.31 4.83 -16.02
CA VAL A 40 18.45 4.28 -15.27
C VAL A 40 19.65 4.02 -16.17
N GLU A 41 19.43 3.45 -17.37
CA GLU A 41 20.48 3.26 -18.37
C GLU A 41 21.05 4.60 -18.83
N LEU A 42 20.18 5.57 -19.14
CA LEU A 42 20.59 6.94 -19.48
C LEU A 42 21.43 7.57 -18.36
N ARG A 43 21.01 7.44 -17.10
CA ARG A 43 21.77 7.93 -15.95
C ARG A 43 23.15 7.28 -15.88
N THR A 44 23.23 5.97 -16.08
CA THR A 44 24.49 5.23 -16.08
C THR A 44 25.42 5.74 -17.17
N ALA A 45 24.91 5.96 -18.38
CA ALA A 45 25.66 6.52 -19.51
C ALA A 45 26.14 7.96 -19.25
N LEU A 46 25.29 8.80 -18.65
CA LEU A 46 25.65 10.18 -18.27
C LEU A 46 26.73 10.23 -17.17
N HIS A 47 26.67 9.33 -16.18
CA HIS A 47 27.71 9.22 -15.14
C HIS A 47 29.03 8.67 -15.68
N ALA A 48 28.97 7.70 -16.60
CA ALA A 48 30.15 7.25 -17.32
C ALA A 48 30.78 8.40 -18.12
N GLU A 49 29.96 9.22 -18.77
CA GLU A 49 30.45 10.40 -19.49
C GLU A 49 31.03 11.46 -18.57
N ARG A 50 30.40 11.75 -17.44
CA ARG A 50 30.95 12.70 -16.47
C ARG A 50 32.35 12.29 -16.02
N ARG A 51 32.56 11.00 -15.74
CA ARG A 51 33.87 10.43 -15.40
C ARG A 51 34.86 10.50 -16.57
N ALA A 52 34.41 10.25 -17.80
CA ALA A 52 35.25 10.40 -18.98
C ALA A 52 35.69 11.86 -19.19
N ARG A 53 34.82 12.84 -18.88
CA ARG A 53 35.13 14.26 -18.97
C ARG A 53 36.21 14.72 -18.00
N GLU A 54 36.32 14.08 -16.83
CA GLU A 54 37.42 14.32 -15.88
C GLU A 54 38.78 13.87 -16.44
N GLN A 55 38.77 12.98 -17.45
CA GLN A 55 39.98 12.47 -18.12
C GLN A 55 40.28 13.19 -19.44
N ILE A 56 39.56 14.27 -19.76
CA ILE A 56 39.83 15.10 -20.96
C ILE A 56 41.19 15.78 -20.80
N THR A 57 42.01 15.69 -21.85
CA THR A 57 43.29 16.40 -21.91
C THR A 57 43.05 17.90 -22.11
N SER A 58 43.95 18.75 -21.60
CA SER A 58 43.91 20.19 -21.89
C SER A 58 44.33 20.54 -23.33
N ARG A 59 44.75 19.53 -24.11
CA ARG A 59 45.33 19.68 -25.45
C ARG A 59 44.25 19.65 -26.53
N ASN A 60 44.51 20.39 -27.60
CA ASN A 60 43.71 20.33 -28.81
C ASN A 60 44.25 19.23 -29.75
N LEU A 61 43.37 18.64 -30.56
CA LEU A 61 43.77 17.71 -31.59
C LEU A 61 44.46 18.46 -32.74
N HIS A 62 45.63 18.00 -33.14
CA HIS A 62 46.40 18.54 -34.27
C HIS A 62 46.65 17.52 -35.39
N ASP A 63 46.32 16.25 -35.16
CA ASP A 63 46.48 15.16 -36.13
C ASP A 63 45.26 15.08 -37.05
N ALA A 64 45.49 15.25 -38.36
CA ALA A 64 44.46 15.21 -39.38
C ALA A 64 43.96 13.79 -39.69
N GLY A 65 44.82 12.78 -39.59
CA GLY A 65 44.44 11.38 -39.85
C GLY A 65 43.49 10.88 -38.76
N VAL A 66 43.76 11.25 -37.50
CA VAL A 66 42.88 10.93 -36.37
C VAL A 66 41.51 11.59 -36.52
N LEU A 67 41.46 12.88 -36.89
CA LEU A 67 40.18 13.57 -37.13
C LEU A 67 39.43 12.98 -38.32
N GLY A 68 40.13 12.66 -39.41
CA GLY A 68 39.56 12.02 -40.60
C GLY A 68 38.91 10.69 -40.27
N ALA A 69 39.62 9.79 -39.56
CA ALA A 69 39.09 8.49 -39.17
C ALA A 69 37.81 8.60 -38.31
N LEU A 70 37.71 9.59 -37.42
CA LEU A 70 36.48 9.83 -36.65
C LEU A 70 35.32 10.27 -37.55
N VAL A 71 35.58 11.16 -38.51
CA VAL A 71 34.55 11.61 -39.46
C VAL A 71 34.13 10.48 -40.38
N ASP A 72 35.08 9.70 -40.89
CA ASP A 72 34.83 8.54 -41.75
C ASP A 72 34.00 7.47 -41.02
N GLU A 73 34.21 7.25 -39.72
CA GLU A 73 33.38 6.35 -38.92
C GLU A 73 31.91 6.82 -38.88
N HIS A 74 31.68 8.12 -38.74
CA HIS A 74 30.33 8.71 -38.77
C HIS A 74 29.68 8.55 -40.15
N LEU A 75 30.42 8.82 -41.22
CA LEU A 75 29.96 8.65 -42.60
C LEU A 75 29.62 7.19 -42.91
N ALA A 76 30.53 6.27 -42.59
CA ALA A 76 30.39 4.84 -42.89
C ALA A 76 29.14 4.21 -42.24
N HIS A 77 28.74 4.70 -41.06
CA HIS A 77 27.57 4.21 -40.34
C HIS A 77 26.32 5.09 -40.54
N GLY A 78 26.38 6.14 -41.36
CA GLY A 78 25.30 7.10 -41.53
C GLY A 78 24.91 7.82 -40.23
N ARG A 79 25.84 7.99 -39.29
CA ARG A 79 25.58 8.55 -37.96
C ARG A 79 25.78 10.07 -37.96
N PRO A 80 24.75 10.87 -37.62
CA PRO A 80 24.87 12.32 -37.56
C PRO A 80 26.01 12.78 -36.64
N LEU A 81 26.68 13.89 -36.98
CA LEU A 81 27.69 14.46 -36.10
C LEU A 81 27.04 14.96 -34.79
N PRO A 82 27.76 14.92 -33.66
CA PRO A 82 27.22 15.39 -32.38
C PRO A 82 26.77 16.86 -32.45
N ARG A 83 25.56 17.15 -31.98
CA ARG A 83 24.96 18.49 -32.00
C ARG A 83 25.13 19.23 -30.67
N LEU A 84 25.37 20.53 -30.76
CA LEU A 84 25.45 21.44 -29.62
C LEU A 84 24.08 21.82 -29.06
N GLU A 85 24.05 22.03 -27.74
CA GLU A 85 22.90 22.61 -27.06
C GLU A 85 22.63 24.05 -27.52
N SER A 86 21.35 24.44 -27.52
CA SER A 86 20.89 25.74 -28.03
C SER A 86 21.60 26.92 -27.35
N TRP A 87 21.87 26.86 -26.03
CA TRP A 87 22.56 27.94 -25.34
C TRP A 87 24.04 28.07 -25.75
N VAL A 88 24.70 26.97 -26.13
CA VAL A 88 26.08 26.99 -26.65
C VAL A 88 26.09 27.55 -28.06
N VAL A 89 25.08 27.24 -28.88
CA VAL A 89 24.88 27.86 -30.19
C VAL A 89 24.69 29.37 -30.04
N SER A 90 23.82 29.82 -29.13
CA SER A 90 23.65 31.26 -28.84
C SER A 90 24.96 31.92 -28.40
N LYS A 91 25.82 31.20 -27.66
CA LYS A 91 27.14 31.69 -27.27
C LYS A 91 28.10 31.79 -28.47
N ARG A 92 28.04 30.86 -29.43
CA ARG A 92 28.82 30.94 -30.69
C ARG A 92 28.37 32.13 -31.54
N LEU A 93 27.07 32.33 -31.70
CA LEU A 93 26.51 33.47 -32.44
C LEU A 93 26.92 34.82 -31.81
N ARG A 94 26.84 34.96 -30.49
CA ARG A 94 27.34 36.16 -29.78
C ARG A 94 28.85 36.39 -29.94
N ARG A 95 29.62 35.36 -30.28
CA ARG A 95 31.06 35.43 -30.55
C ARG A 95 31.38 35.69 -32.03
N GLY A 96 30.38 35.98 -32.85
CA GLY A 96 30.54 36.34 -34.26
C GLY A 96 30.58 35.17 -35.23
N TRP A 97 30.10 33.99 -34.83
CA TRP A 97 29.86 32.91 -35.80
C TRP A 97 28.75 33.29 -36.77
N ASP A 98 28.92 32.98 -38.05
CA ASP A 98 27.89 33.16 -39.07
C ASP A 98 26.68 32.26 -38.74
N PRO A 99 25.45 32.80 -38.66
CA PRO A 99 24.23 32.01 -38.52
C PRO A 99 24.04 30.92 -39.58
N LYS A 100 24.64 31.07 -40.76
CA LYS A 100 24.58 30.11 -41.87
C LYS A 100 25.77 29.15 -41.92
N ASP A 101 26.70 29.21 -40.96
CA ASP A 101 27.86 28.33 -40.93
C ASP A 101 27.42 26.86 -40.75
N PRO A 102 27.76 25.93 -41.67
CA PRO A 102 27.36 24.53 -41.54
C PRO A 102 27.86 23.86 -40.26
N LEU A 103 28.99 24.35 -39.72
CA LEU A 103 29.60 23.80 -38.50
C LEU A 103 29.08 24.46 -37.22
N LEU A 104 28.17 25.44 -37.32
CA LEU A 104 27.63 26.19 -36.18
C LEU A 104 27.09 25.26 -35.09
N HIS A 105 26.40 24.21 -35.49
CA HIS A 105 25.72 23.26 -34.60
C HIS A 105 26.60 22.07 -34.18
N VAL A 106 27.80 21.89 -34.75
CA VAL A 106 28.63 20.72 -34.48
C VAL A 106 29.33 20.84 -33.12
N ASN A 107 29.18 19.81 -32.30
CA ASN A 107 29.85 19.66 -31.01
C ASN A 107 31.17 18.90 -31.17
N PHE A 108 32.25 19.65 -31.42
CA PHE A 108 33.58 19.08 -31.56
C PHE A 108 34.07 18.35 -30.31
N LEU A 109 33.64 18.77 -29.12
CA LEU A 109 34.04 18.10 -27.89
C LEU A 109 33.51 16.66 -27.85
N ASP A 110 32.24 16.46 -28.19
CA ASP A 110 31.62 15.14 -28.22
C ASP A 110 32.12 14.32 -29.44
N LEU A 111 32.44 14.96 -30.57
CA LEU A 111 33.08 14.28 -31.72
C LEU A 111 34.46 13.73 -31.37
N LEU A 112 35.25 14.49 -30.60
CA LEU A 112 36.60 14.11 -30.21
C LEU A 112 36.66 13.20 -28.98
N ARG A 113 35.51 12.82 -28.43
CA ARG A 113 35.38 12.00 -27.21
C ARG A 113 36.26 10.75 -27.22
N PRO A 114 36.36 9.95 -28.30
CA PRO A 114 37.21 8.75 -28.31
C PRO A 114 38.70 9.04 -28.09
N THR A 115 39.14 10.25 -28.45
CA THR A 115 40.56 10.65 -28.39
C THR A 115 40.89 11.53 -27.17
N ARG A 116 39.89 11.91 -26.37
CA ARG A 116 40.03 12.73 -25.14
C ARG A 116 40.64 14.11 -25.37
N HIS A 117 40.63 14.62 -26.59
CA HIS A 117 41.03 15.99 -26.90
C HIS A 117 39.91 16.98 -26.55
N ARG A 118 40.29 18.19 -26.17
CA ARG A 118 39.33 19.23 -25.77
C ARG A 118 38.62 19.88 -26.95
N ASP A 119 39.36 20.13 -28.03
CA ASP A 119 38.87 20.81 -29.23
C ASP A 119 39.79 20.52 -30.42
N ILE A 120 39.39 20.91 -31.61
CA ILE A 120 40.21 20.85 -32.82
C ILE A 120 41.14 22.07 -32.83
N GLY A 121 42.45 21.84 -33.04
CA GLY A 121 43.43 22.92 -33.16
C GLY A 121 43.12 23.82 -34.35
N LYS A 122 43.26 25.16 -34.21
CA LYS A 122 42.84 26.14 -35.23
C LYS A 122 43.36 25.83 -36.64
N ALA A 123 44.66 25.52 -36.77
CA ALA A 123 45.26 25.20 -38.06
C ALA A 123 44.71 23.90 -38.68
N LEU A 124 44.39 22.91 -37.84
CA LEU A 124 43.75 21.68 -38.29
C LEU A 124 42.31 21.95 -38.72
N LEU A 125 41.55 22.74 -37.94
CA LEU A 125 40.16 23.08 -38.27
C LEU A 125 40.05 23.77 -39.63
N VAL A 126 40.95 24.70 -39.95
CA VAL A 126 40.99 25.35 -41.28
C VAL A 126 41.19 24.33 -42.39
N LYS A 127 42.09 23.37 -42.21
CA LYS A 127 42.37 22.31 -43.19
C LYS A 127 41.23 21.30 -43.32
N ALA A 128 40.61 20.91 -42.20
CA ALA A 128 39.59 19.87 -42.12
C ALA A 128 38.16 20.40 -42.34
N ARG A 129 37.96 21.73 -42.38
CA ARG A 129 36.64 22.35 -42.54
C ARG A 129 35.87 21.80 -43.75
N PRO A 130 36.44 21.68 -44.97
CA PRO A 130 35.69 21.15 -46.11
C PRO A 130 35.16 19.73 -45.89
N ALA A 131 35.97 18.85 -45.25
CA ALA A 131 35.55 17.49 -44.94
C ALA A 131 34.46 17.46 -43.87
N LEU A 132 34.56 18.30 -42.84
CA LEU A 132 33.53 18.42 -41.81
C LEU A 132 32.21 18.98 -42.38
N GLU A 133 32.27 19.96 -43.27
CA GLU A 133 31.10 20.53 -43.94
C GLU A 133 30.42 19.50 -44.85
N ALA A 134 31.20 18.73 -45.61
CA ALA A 134 30.69 17.62 -46.40
C ALA A 134 30.01 16.57 -45.51
N ALA A 135 30.62 16.20 -44.39
CA ALA A 135 30.03 15.25 -43.45
C ALA A 135 28.72 15.78 -42.84
N VAL A 136 28.65 17.07 -42.47
CA VAL A 136 27.38 17.66 -42.01
C VAL A 136 26.33 17.65 -43.12
N ALA A 137 26.71 17.91 -44.37
CA ALA A 137 25.77 17.87 -45.49
C ALA A 137 25.23 16.45 -45.75
N GLU A 138 26.05 15.42 -45.52
CA GLU A 138 25.69 14.02 -45.77
C GLU A 138 24.89 13.39 -44.62
N VAL A 139 25.40 13.45 -43.38
CA VAL A 139 24.78 12.78 -42.22
C VAL A 139 24.07 13.72 -41.26
N GLY A 140 24.16 15.04 -41.45
CA GLY A 140 23.52 16.02 -40.58
C GLY A 140 24.13 16.14 -39.18
N THR A 141 23.39 16.77 -38.27
CA THR A 141 23.76 16.88 -36.84
C THR A 141 22.59 16.51 -35.96
N GLU A 142 22.85 15.74 -34.91
CA GLU A 142 21.80 15.33 -33.95
C GLU A 142 22.33 15.29 -32.51
N TYR A 143 21.45 15.43 -31.52
CA TYR A 143 21.84 15.32 -30.13
C TYR A 143 22.30 13.92 -29.75
N LEU A 144 23.26 13.82 -28.82
CA LEU A 144 23.96 12.56 -28.54
C LEU A 144 23.11 11.52 -27.79
N TRP A 145 22.27 11.94 -26.85
CA TRP A 145 21.61 11.03 -25.92
C TRP A 145 20.32 10.47 -26.49
N CYS A 146 20.04 9.19 -26.27
CA CYS A 146 18.79 8.54 -26.69
C CYS A 146 18.51 8.56 -28.20
N ARG A 147 19.55 8.48 -29.04
CA ARG A 147 19.37 8.44 -30.51
C ARG A 147 18.64 7.20 -30.99
N ASP A 148 19.02 6.04 -30.46
CA ASP A 148 18.48 4.73 -30.83
C ASP A 148 17.60 4.20 -29.69
N ALA A 149 16.67 5.04 -29.22
CA ALA A 149 15.81 4.72 -28.10
C ALA A 149 14.86 3.56 -28.46
N PRO A 150 14.85 2.44 -27.70
CA PRO A 150 13.91 1.35 -27.95
C PRO A 150 12.45 1.80 -27.84
N GLU A 151 11.57 1.01 -28.45
CA GLU A 151 10.14 1.28 -28.44
C GLU A 151 9.49 0.88 -27.11
N VAL A 152 8.52 1.69 -26.68
CA VAL A 152 7.71 1.50 -25.48
C VAL A 152 6.25 1.83 -25.77
N PRO A 153 5.28 1.20 -25.08
CA PRO A 153 3.87 1.50 -25.27
C PRO A 153 3.56 2.92 -24.78
N ARG A 154 2.70 3.64 -25.51
CA ARG A 154 2.08 4.89 -25.04
C ARG A 154 1.07 4.65 -23.93
N ALA A 155 0.84 5.68 -23.10
CA ALA A 155 -0.07 5.60 -21.96
C ALA A 155 -1.56 5.57 -22.31
N ASP A 156 -1.94 6.15 -23.46
CA ASP A 156 -3.34 6.32 -23.88
C ASP A 156 -3.89 5.15 -24.72
N ASN A 157 -3.10 4.67 -25.67
CA ASN A 157 -3.52 3.68 -26.68
C ASN A 157 -2.62 2.44 -26.76
N GLY A 158 -1.49 2.41 -26.03
CA GLY A 158 -0.53 1.31 -26.06
C GLY A 158 0.30 1.19 -27.34
N GLU A 159 0.19 2.14 -28.28
CA GLU A 159 0.99 2.17 -29.51
C GLU A 159 2.48 2.27 -29.16
N LEU A 160 3.31 1.51 -29.87
CA LEU A 160 4.75 1.48 -29.65
C LEU A 160 5.42 2.71 -30.26
N ILE A 161 6.18 3.42 -29.44
CA ILE A 161 6.96 4.60 -29.85
C ILE A 161 8.35 4.55 -29.25
N ALA A 162 9.34 5.17 -29.90
CA ALA A 162 10.63 5.38 -29.27
C ALA A 162 10.47 6.15 -27.94
N TRP A 163 11.00 5.60 -26.85
CA TRP A 163 10.78 6.14 -25.50
C TRP A 163 11.29 7.59 -25.34
N SER A 164 12.33 7.95 -26.09
CA SER A 164 12.83 9.31 -26.21
C SER A 164 13.22 9.63 -27.64
N LEU A 165 13.12 10.92 -27.99
CA LEU A 165 13.85 11.47 -29.13
C LEU A 165 15.29 11.81 -28.69
N PRO A 166 16.21 12.07 -29.63
CA PRO A 166 17.55 12.53 -29.28
C PRO A 166 17.54 13.74 -28.34
N LEU A 167 18.25 13.65 -27.22
CA LEU A 167 18.30 14.66 -26.18
C LEU A 167 19.70 15.29 -26.07
N ALA A 168 19.71 16.60 -25.90
CA ALA A 168 20.86 17.32 -25.38
C ALA A 168 21.18 16.87 -23.93
N HIS A 169 22.36 17.20 -23.43
CA HIS A 169 22.83 16.80 -22.10
C HIS A 169 21.93 17.35 -20.98
N PHE A 170 21.53 18.63 -21.06
CA PHE A 170 20.68 19.25 -20.03
C PHE A 170 19.25 18.66 -19.99
N PRO A 171 18.52 18.48 -21.10
CA PRO A 171 17.26 17.75 -21.12
C PRO A 171 17.38 16.30 -20.63
N ALA A 172 18.45 15.59 -20.99
CA ALA A 172 18.69 14.22 -20.53
C ALA A 172 18.86 14.15 -19.00
N ALA A 173 19.68 15.04 -18.41
CA ALA A 173 19.82 15.15 -16.97
C ALA A 173 18.52 15.60 -16.28
N SER A 174 17.74 16.47 -16.92
CA SER A 174 16.44 16.92 -16.41
C SER A 174 15.42 15.80 -16.38
N LEU A 175 15.42 14.89 -17.35
CA LEU A 175 14.52 13.75 -17.40
C LEU A 175 14.73 12.78 -16.21
N ILE A 176 15.99 12.50 -15.85
CA ILE A 176 16.31 11.71 -14.65
C ILE A 176 15.67 12.32 -13.41
N ARG A 177 15.77 13.65 -13.30
CA ARG A 177 15.15 14.38 -12.21
C ARG A 177 13.62 14.31 -12.26
N VAL A 178 13.00 14.40 -13.44
CA VAL A 178 11.54 14.28 -13.59
C VAL A 178 11.06 12.91 -13.10
N VAL A 179 11.71 11.81 -13.51
CA VAL A 179 11.33 10.46 -13.07
C VAL A 179 11.56 10.27 -11.57
N ALA A 180 12.66 10.78 -11.01
CA ALA A 180 12.87 10.75 -9.57
C ALA A 180 11.77 11.50 -8.78
N HIS A 181 11.27 12.63 -9.32
CA HIS A 181 10.13 13.34 -8.74
C HIS A 181 8.82 12.59 -8.92
N ALA A 182 8.62 11.90 -10.05
CA ALA A 182 7.48 11.01 -10.25
C ALA A 182 7.47 9.91 -9.18
N CYS A 183 8.62 9.32 -8.85
CA CYS A 183 8.72 8.34 -7.75
C CYS A 183 8.32 8.95 -6.40
N LEU A 184 8.77 10.16 -6.08
CA LEU A 184 8.41 10.85 -4.83
C LEU A 184 6.90 11.12 -4.75
N VAL A 185 6.31 11.63 -5.82
CA VAL A 185 4.88 11.95 -5.89
C VAL A 185 4.03 10.69 -5.81
N ALA A 186 4.38 9.65 -6.58
CA ALA A 186 3.70 8.35 -6.56
C ALA A 186 3.80 7.68 -5.18
N THR A 187 4.98 7.70 -4.55
CA THR A 187 5.15 7.20 -3.17
C THR A 187 4.24 7.97 -2.23
N SER A 188 4.20 9.30 -2.32
CA SER A 188 3.32 10.12 -1.49
C SER A 188 1.83 9.82 -1.73
N ALA A 189 1.42 9.58 -2.97
CA ALA A 189 0.04 9.32 -3.34
C ALA A 189 -0.45 7.95 -2.84
N LEU A 190 0.36 6.90 -3.03
CA LEU A 190 -0.02 5.52 -2.74
C LEU A 190 0.21 5.12 -1.28
N THR A 191 1.11 5.80 -0.56
CA THR A 191 1.34 5.55 0.88
C THR A 191 0.60 6.55 1.77
N GLY A 192 0.31 7.74 1.25
CA GLY A 192 -0.15 8.87 2.04
C GLY A 192 0.83 9.31 3.14
N MET A 193 2.13 8.99 3.05
CA MET A 193 3.14 9.44 4.00
C MET A 193 3.23 10.97 4.08
N ARG A 194 3.54 11.50 5.27
CA ARG A 194 3.75 12.95 5.47
C ARG A 194 5.05 13.38 4.82
N SER A 195 5.17 14.66 4.47
CA SER A 195 6.41 15.24 3.93
C SER A 195 7.63 14.94 4.80
N SER A 196 7.52 15.02 6.12
CA SER A 196 8.61 14.69 7.04
C SER A 196 8.98 13.21 7.04
N GLU A 197 8.01 12.31 6.82
CA GLU A 197 8.24 10.87 6.78
C GLU A 197 8.92 10.49 5.45
N LEU A 198 8.47 11.10 4.34
CA LEU A 198 9.10 10.94 3.03
C LEU A 198 10.56 11.40 3.01
N MET A 199 10.90 12.51 3.68
CA MET A 199 12.28 13.01 3.77
C MET A 199 13.21 12.13 4.63
N GLU A 200 12.64 11.31 5.51
CA GLU A 200 13.39 10.40 6.38
C GLU A 200 13.54 8.99 5.79
N LEU A 201 12.94 8.71 4.64
CA LEU A 201 13.23 7.49 3.88
C LEU A 201 14.68 7.52 3.41
N THR A 202 15.40 6.42 3.62
CA THR A 202 16.79 6.26 3.23
C THR A 202 16.96 5.24 2.11
N VAL A 203 18.08 5.31 1.40
CA VAL A 203 18.44 4.26 0.43
C VAL A 203 18.62 2.95 1.19
N GLY A 204 17.88 1.92 0.77
CA GLY A 204 17.79 0.64 1.48
C GLY A 204 16.67 0.56 2.52
N CYS A 205 15.66 1.44 2.46
CA CYS A 205 14.50 1.40 3.36
C CYS A 205 13.51 0.24 3.08
N LEU A 206 13.52 -0.32 1.87
CA LEU A 206 12.64 -1.42 1.49
C LEU A 206 13.05 -2.72 2.21
N ARG A 207 12.06 -3.43 2.76
CA ARG A 207 12.16 -4.78 3.31
C ARG A 207 11.12 -5.65 2.61
N THR A 208 11.52 -6.84 2.21
CA THR A 208 10.63 -7.83 1.61
C THR A 208 10.75 -9.09 2.43
N ASP A 209 9.70 -9.43 3.16
CA ASP A 209 9.64 -10.62 3.99
C ASP A 209 8.77 -11.66 3.28
N MET A 210 9.30 -12.88 3.13
CA MET A 210 8.54 -14.06 2.76
C MET A 210 7.96 -14.67 4.04
N GLU A 211 6.63 -14.77 4.14
CA GLU A 211 6.02 -15.45 5.29
C GLU A 211 6.23 -16.96 5.17
N ASN A 212 6.95 -17.56 6.13
CA ASN A 212 7.20 -19.01 6.15
C ASN A 212 5.87 -19.77 6.12
N GLY A 213 5.58 -20.43 5.00
CA GLY A 213 4.38 -21.27 4.82
C GLY A 213 3.26 -20.68 3.96
N THR A 214 3.38 -19.45 3.46
CA THR A 214 2.46 -18.86 2.48
C THR A 214 3.23 -18.18 1.36
N ASP A 215 2.79 -18.27 0.11
CA ASP A 215 3.41 -17.58 -1.05
C ASP A 215 3.13 -16.06 -1.07
N LEU A 216 2.85 -15.48 0.10
CA LEU A 216 2.52 -14.08 0.30
C LEU A 216 3.78 -13.27 0.59
N VAL A 217 4.15 -12.44 -0.39
CA VAL A 217 5.24 -11.46 -0.28
C VAL A 217 4.72 -10.21 0.42
N ARG A 218 5.34 -9.82 1.55
CA ARG A 218 5.03 -8.55 2.22
C ARG A 218 6.15 -7.54 2.01
N HIS A 219 5.80 -6.41 1.40
CA HIS A 219 6.71 -5.27 1.27
C HIS A 219 6.50 -4.27 2.40
N ARG A 220 7.60 -3.81 2.99
CA ARG A 220 7.60 -2.78 4.02
C ARG A 220 8.63 -1.69 3.73
N LEU A 221 8.28 -0.45 4.00
CA LEU A 221 9.22 0.67 4.03
C LEU A 221 9.59 0.98 5.48
N VAL A 222 10.87 0.85 5.81
CA VAL A 222 11.42 1.22 7.12
C VAL A 222 11.88 2.67 7.07
N GLY A 223 11.36 3.50 7.96
CA GLY A 223 11.70 4.91 8.03
C GLY A 223 11.64 5.43 9.46
N LYS A 224 11.43 6.74 9.61
CA LYS A 224 11.26 7.39 10.91
C LYS A 224 10.00 8.22 10.95
N VAL A 225 9.24 8.12 12.04
CA VAL A 225 8.15 9.03 12.35
C VAL A 225 8.67 10.12 13.28
N VAL A 226 8.60 11.37 12.82
CA VAL A 226 9.10 12.54 13.56
C VAL A 226 7.98 13.23 14.34
N LYS A 227 6.77 13.33 13.77
CA LYS A 227 5.69 14.15 14.33
C LYS A 227 5.12 13.51 15.60
N GLY A 228 5.16 14.25 16.71
CA GLY A 228 4.59 13.81 18.00
C GLY A 228 5.37 12.66 18.65
N ARG A 229 6.68 12.58 18.37
CA ARG A 229 7.64 11.63 18.95
C ARG A 229 8.81 12.38 19.58
N ARG A 230 9.67 11.66 20.31
CA ARG A 230 10.89 12.22 20.91
C ARG A 230 11.80 12.85 19.85
N TRP A 231 12.66 13.76 20.28
CA TRP A 231 13.67 14.41 19.43
C TRP A 231 14.45 13.37 18.61
N GLY A 232 14.55 13.59 17.29
CA GLY A 232 15.19 12.65 16.36
C GLY A 232 14.27 11.61 15.70
N GLY A 233 13.00 11.55 16.10
CA GLY A 233 12.02 10.60 15.57
C GLY A 233 12.19 9.17 16.09
N GLU A 234 11.19 8.32 15.84
CA GLU A 234 11.21 6.89 16.19
C GLU A 234 11.21 6.03 14.92
N PRO A 235 12.00 4.94 14.88
CA PRO A 235 11.96 3.97 13.80
C PRO A 235 10.55 3.37 13.68
N ASP A 236 10.09 3.23 12.45
CA ASP A 236 8.77 2.69 12.18
C ASP A 236 8.69 2.15 10.75
N GLU A 237 7.67 1.35 10.48
CA GLU A 237 7.49 0.63 9.22
C GLU A 237 6.10 0.89 8.61
N TRP A 238 6.04 0.91 7.28
CA TRP A 238 4.80 1.00 6.51
C TRP A 238 4.68 -0.24 5.66
N VAL A 239 3.57 -0.99 5.83
CA VAL A 239 3.21 -2.05 4.88
C VAL A 239 2.75 -1.38 3.60
N VAL A 240 3.31 -1.78 2.48
CA VAL A 240 3.05 -1.18 1.17
C VAL A 240 2.74 -2.25 0.12
N ILE A 241 2.04 -1.83 -0.94
CA ILE A 241 1.79 -2.65 -2.13
C ILE A 241 3.06 -2.76 -2.98
N GLU A 242 3.10 -3.75 -3.87
CA GLU A 242 4.26 -4.05 -4.73
C GLU A 242 4.65 -2.86 -5.61
N GLU A 243 3.67 -2.11 -6.12
CA GLU A 243 3.88 -0.90 -6.93
C GLU A 243 4.79 0.09 -6.21
N VAL A 244 4.54 0.32 -4.91
CA VAL A 244 5.35 1.23 -4.09
C VAL A 244 6.75 0.67 -3.87
N ALA A 245 6.88 -0.66 -3.71
CA ALA A 245 8.18 -1.30 -3.62
C ALA A 245 9.01 -1.08 -4.90
N ARG A 246 8.39 -1.25 -6.08
CA ARG A 246 9.03 -0.97 -7.38
C ARG A 246 9.41 0.51 -7.54
N ILE A 247 8.50 1.43 -7.19
CA ILE A 247 8.74 2.89 -7.22
C ILE A 247 9.96 3.26 -6.36
N VAL A 248 10.02 2.76 -5.13
CA VAL A 248 11.10 3.07 -4.19
C VAL A 248 12.42 2.43 -4.62
N ALA A 249 12.39 1.22 -5.17
CA ALA A 249 13.57 0.58 -5.75
C ALA A 249 14.13 1.42 -6.92
N LEU A 250 13.27 1.88 -7.83
CA LEU A 250 13.67 2.77 -8.92
C LEU A 250 14.24 4.10 -8.39
N ALA A 251 13.61 4.73 -7.41
CA ALA A 251 14.13 5.95 -6.79
C ALA A 251 15.55 5.76 -6.23
N GLY A 252 15.84 4.57 -5.66
CA GLY A 252 17.18 4.19 -5.19
C GLY A 252 18.21 4.10 -6.32
N GLN A 253 17.80 3.70 -7.51
CA GLN A 253 18.67 3.63 -8.69
C GLN A 253 18.86 5.00 -9.37
N LEU A 254 17.98 5.97 -9.14
CA LEU A 254 18.06 7.30 -9.74
C LEU A 254 18.79 8.33 -8.86
N THR A 255 18.95 8.05 -7.56
CA THR A 255 19.64 8.96 -6.62
C THR A 255 21.16 8.75 -6.59
N ASP A 256 21.90 9.82 -6.31
CA ASP A 256 23.35 9.78 -6.03
C ASP A 256 23.64 9.44 -4.55
N ALA A 257 22.60 9.32 -3.72
CA ALA A 257 22.71 8.99 -2.30
C ALA A 257 23.14 7.52 -2.09
N GLY A 258 24.07 7.30 -1.14
CA GLY A 258 24.51 5.97 -0.72
C GLY A 258 23.56 5.31 0.30
N LEU A 259 23.80 4.03 0.61
CA LEU A 259 23.04 3.28 1.62
C LEU A 259 22.96 4.05 2.96
N GLY A 260 21.75 4.15 3.51
CA GLY A 260 21.50 4.88 4.76
C GLY A 260 21.41 6.40 4.63
N GLN A 261 21.71 6.98 3.47
CA GLN A 261 21.46 8.40 3.19
C GLN A 261 20.03 8.63 2.71
N ARG A 262 19.53 9.87 2.81
CA ARG A 262 18.14 10.22 2.46
C ARG A 262 17.86 9.95 0.97
N LEU A 263 16.85 9.13 0.70
CA LEU A 263 16.44 8.69 -0.64
C LEU A 263 16.00 9.87 -1.51
N PHE A 264 15.03 10.65 -1.04
CA PHE A 264 14.48 11.82 -1.74
C PHE A 264 15.15 13.14 -1.33
N GLY A 265 16.12 13.10 -0.41
CA GLY A 265 16.72 14.29 0.17
C GLY A 265 15.73 15.14 1.00
N GLY A 266 16.15 16.35 1.36
CA GLY A 266 15.27 17.32 2.00
C GLY A 266 14.62 18.22 0.94
N PHE A 267 13.29 18.38 0.99
CA PHE A 267 12.56 19.30 0.11
C PHE A 267 11.76 20.31 0.93
N ARG A 268 11.81 21.60 0.58
CA ARG A 268 11.05 22.64 1.30
C ARG A 268 9.61 22.76 0.83
N THR A 269 9.37 22.51 -0.46
CA THR A 269 8.07 22.65 -1.12
C THR A 269 7.83 21.46 -2.04
N PHE A 270 6.59 20.95 -2.08
CA PHE A 270 6.19 19.91 -3.03
C PHE A 270 5.75 20.50 -4.38
N GLU A 271 5.28 21.76 -4.36
CA GLU A 271 4.73 22.47 -5.52
C GLU A 271 5.72 23.46 -6.15
N SER A 272 5.72 24.72 -5.68
CA SER A 272 6.52 25.79 -6.26
C SER A 272 8.00 25.42 -6.24
N ARG A 273 8.60 25.27 -7.44
CA ARG A 273 9.97 24.77 -7.67
C ARG A 273 10.27 23.39 -7.06
N GLY A 274 9.23 22.64 -6.71
CA GLY A 274 9.27 21.30 -6.13
C GLY A 274 8.87 20.22 -7.12
N ALA A 275 8.62 19.02 -6.61
CA ALA A 275 8.37 17.81 -7.38
C ALA A 275 7.24 17.94 -8.40
N MET A 276 6.12 18.51 -7.97
CA MET A 276 4.93 18.60 -8.80
C MET A 276 5.14 19.54 -9.98
N ASN A 277 5.77 20.70 -9.78
CA ASN A 277 6.03 21.64 -10.88
C ASN A 277 6.94 21.03 -11.96
N TRP A 278 7.99 20.28 -11.57
CA TRP A 278 8.83 19.55 -12.52
C TRP A 278 8.03 18.51 -13.32
N LEU A 279 7.18 17.75 -12.64
CA LEU A 279 6.34 16.74 -13.25
C LEU A 279 5.33 17.36 -14.22
N ARG A 280 4.58 18.39 -13.81
CA ARG A 280 3.61 19.09 -14.67
C ARG A 280 4.24 19.64 -15.94
N GLN A 281 5.36 20.36 -15.78
CA GLN A 281 6.04 20.98 -16.91
C GLN A 281 6.50 19.95 -17.94
N TRP A 282 6.98 18.80 -17.48
CA TRP A 282 7.40 17.75 -18.39
C TRP A 282 6.21 17.03 -19.04
N VAL A 283 5.16 16.71 -18.28
CA VAL A 283 3.94 16.07 -18.80
C VAL A 283 3.25 16.95 -19.84
N ALA A 284 3.18 18.26 -19.62
CA ALA A 284 2.63 19.22 -20.57
C ALA A 284 3.56 19.54 -21.76
N SER A 285 4.80 19.03 -21.77
CA SER A 285 5.74 19.26 -22.87
C SER A 285 5.44 18.38 -24.08
N PRO A 286 6.01 18.68 -25.26
CA PRO A 286 5.91 17.79 -26.43
C PRO A 286 6.38 16.36 -26.17
N ALA A 287 7.32 16.16 -25.23
CA ALA A 287 7.76 14.83 -24.85
C ALA A 287 6.67 14.06 -24.09
N GLY A 288 5.98 14.70 -23.14
CA GLY A 288 4.86 14.09 -22.42
C GLY A 288 3.66 13.83 -23.32
N ALA A 289 3.34 14.76 -24.21
CA ALA A 289 2.27 14.60 -25.20
C ALA A 289 2.52 13.42 -26.16
N ARG A 290 3.77 13.21 -26.59
CA ARG A 290 4.14 12.04 -27.43
C ARG A 290 3.84 10.71 -26.71
N HIS A 291 4.00 10.68 -25.39
CA HIS A 291 3.69 9.52 -24.54
C HIS A 291 2.19 9.31 -24.29
N GLY A 292 1.31 10.14 -24.86
CA GLY A 292 -0.14 10.05 -24.65
C GLY A 292 -0.58 10.53 -23.27
N LEU A 293 0.26 11.27 -22.55
CA LEU A 293 -0.05 11.74 -21.21
C LEU A 293 -0.97 12.97 -21.26
N LYS A 294 -2.07 12.91 -20.50
CA LYS A 294 -2.96 14.06 -20.31
C LYS A 294 -2.27 15.11 -19.43
N PRO A 295 -2.32 16.40 -19.77
CA PRO A 295 -1.85 17.47 -18.90
C PRO A 295 -2.52 17.39 -17.52
N ILE A 296 -1.71 17.55 -16.47
CA ILE A 296 -2.21 17.58 -15.10
C ILE A 296 -2.70 19.00 -14.82
N PRO A 297 -3.96 19.19 -14.35
CA PRO A 297 -4.48 20.52 -14.02
C PRO A 297 -3.63 21.25 -12.97
N ASP A 298 -3.76 22.57 -12.93
CA ASP A 298 -2.84 23.42 -12.15
C ASP A 298 -3.19 23.52 -10.65
N ASP A 299 -4.19 22.76 -10.20
CA ASP A 299 -4.67 22.69 -8.81
C ASP A 299 -3.58 22.27 -7.81
N PRO A 300 -3.42 22.92 -6.65
CA PRO A 300 -2.34 22.60 -5.71
C PRO A 300 -2.36 21.15 -5.19
N VAL A 301 -1.34 20.37 -5.53
CA VAL A 301 -1.09 19.01 -5.06
C VAL A 301 -0.04 19.03 -3.94
N HIS A 302 -0.48 18.63 -2.75
CA HIS A 302 0.39 18.51 -1.58
C HIS A 302 0.27 17.13 -0.96
N PRO A 303 1.31 16.63 -0.25
CA PRO A 303 1.25 15.35 0.46
C PRO A 303 0.06 15.26 1.43
N ARG A 304 -0.39 16.40 1.97
CA ARG A 304 -1.59 16.45 2.82
C ARG A 304 -2.87 16.18 2.03
N SER A 305 -3.02 16.73 0.83
CA SER A 305 -4.16 16.50 -0.06
C SER A 305 -4.13 15.06 -0.60
N LEU A 306 -2.97 14.57 -1.03
CA LEU A 306 -2.77 13.18 -1.47
C LEU A 306 -3.13 12.16 -0.38
N ARG A 307 -2.62 12.37 0.84
CA ARG A 307 -2.98 11.55 2.02
C ARG A 307 -4.48 11.61 2.31
N ARG A 308 -5.10 12.78 2.11
CA ARG A 308 -6.53 12.99 2.35
C ARG A 308 -7.37 12.21 1.34
N THR A 309 -7.02 12.28 0.06
CA THR A 309 -7.64 11.49 -1.02
C THR A 309 -7.51 10.00 -0.74
N LEU A 310 -6.30 9.49 -0.50
CA LEU A 310 -6.08 8.08 -0.17
C LEU A 310 -6.88 7.65 1.07
N SER A 311 -6.99 8.51 2.08
CA SER A 311 -7.76 8.19 3.28
C SER A 311 -9.26 8.05 3.03
N LEU A 312 -9.82 8.85 2.13
CA LEU A 312 -11.22 8.71 1.71
C LEU A 312 -11.44 7.42 0.96
N GLU A 313 -10.56 7.14 0.00
CA GLU A 313 -10.56 5.90 -0.76
C GLU A 313 -10.52 4.67 0.13
N MET A 314 -9.53 4.60 1.04
CA MET A 314 -9.43 3.49 1.98
C MET A 314 -10.69 3.37 2.84
N ALA A 315 -11.24 4.48 3.35
CA ALA A 315 -12.41 4.48 4.22
C ALA A 315 -13.74 4.16 3.51
N ALA A 316 -13.79 4.24 2.18
CA ALA A 316 -14.95 3.82 1.39
C ALA A 316 -15.12 2.29 1.36
N ARG A 317 -14.07 1.53 1.67
CA ARG A 317 -14.07 0.06 1.65
C ARG A 317 -14.52 -0.54 3.00
N PRO A 318 -15.10 -1.76 3.04
CA PRO A 318 -15.45 -2.45 4.29
C PRO A 318 -14.24 -2.58 5.23
N GLY A 319 -14.38 -2.23 6.52
CA GLY A 319 -13.27 -2.18 7.48
C GLY A 319 -12.23 -1.07 7.22
N GLY A 320 -12.41 -0.29 6.17
CA GLY A 320 -11.44 0.65 5.61
C GLY A 320 -11.08 1.82 6.52
N LEU A 321 -11.97 2.24 7.43
CA LEU A 321 -11.66 3.28 8.41
C LEU A 321 -10.64 2.82 9.46
N PHE A 322 -10.74 1.56 9.91
CA PHE A 322 -9.76 0.97 10.82
C PHE A 322 -8.44 0.74 10.09
N ALA A 323 -8.49 0.19 8.88
CA ALA A 323 -7.30 0.03 8.02
C ALA A 323 -6.59 1.38 7.78
N ALA A 324 -7.33 2.44 7.45
CA ALA A 324 -6.79 3.79 7.29
C ALA A 324 -6.14 4.30 8.60
N LYS A 325 -6.76 4.06 9.77
CA LYS A 325 -6.18 4.47 11.06
C LYS A 325 -4.84 3.78 11.34
N VAL A 326 -4.78 2.46 11.10
CA VAL A 326 -3.55 1.66 11.29
C VAL A 326 -2.49 2.14 10.29
N HIS A 327 -2.81 2.19 9.01
CA HIS A 327 -1.91 2.61 7.92
C HIS A 327 -1.32 4.01 8.15
N PHE A 328 -2.15 4.95 8.59
CA PHE A 328 -1.75 6.34 8.84
C PHE A 328 -1.18 6.59 10.23
N LYS A 329 -1.07 5.57 11.07
CA LYS A 329 -0.47 5.64 12.42
C LYS A 329 -1.17 6.69 13.29
N HIS A 330 -2.49 6.79 13.16
CA HIS A 330 -3.29 7.74 13.91
C HIS A 330 -3.57 7.21 15.33
N LEU A 331 -2.93 7.83 16.33
CA LEU A 331 -3.08 7.49 17.75
C LEU A 331 -4.52 7.70 18.29
N ARG A 332 -5.35 8.49 17.60
CA ARG A 332 -6.75 8.75 17.97
C ARG A 332 -7.66 8.65 16.74
N VAL A 333 -8.85 8.08 16.93
CA VAL A 333 -9.86 7.92 15.87
C VAL A 333 -10.28 9.27 15.29
N ALA A 334 -10.43 10.29 16.12
CA ALA A 334 -10.77 11.66 15.71
C ALA A 334 -9.85 12.23 14.62
N THR A 335 -8.56 11.83 14.59
CA THR A 335 -7.62 12.27 13.55
C THR A 335 -7.93 11.61 12.20
N THR A 336 -8.31 10.32 12.19
CA THR A 336 -8.73 9.63 10.97
C THR A 336 -10.10 10.11 10.51
N GLU A 337 -11.03 10.39 11.42
CA GLU A 337 -12.33 11.00 11.11
C GLU A 337 -12.17 12.37 10.44
N GLY A 338 -11.25 13.20 10.94
CA GLY A 338 -10.87 14.47 10.31
C GLY A 338 -10.22 14.29 8.93
N CYS A 339 -9.39 13.24 8.76
CA CYS A 339 -8.82 12.84 7.47
C CYS A 339 -9.79 12.05 6.58
N THR A 340 -11.00 11.71 7.02
CA THR A 340 -12.02 11.00 6.22
C THR A 340 -13.31 11.81 6.05
N ALA A 341 -13.39 13.05 6.57
CA ALA A 341 -14.61 13.87 6.56
C ALA A 341 -15.81 13.19 7.23
N ARG A 342 -15.56 12.21 8.11
CA ARG A 342 -16.61 11.46 8.79
C ARG A 342 -16.54 11.71 10.30
N PRO A 343 -16.93 12.89 10.81
CA PRO A 343 -17.02 13.11 12.24
C PRO A 343 -18.10 12.20 12.84
N GLY A 344 -17.70 11.22 13.64
CA GLY A 344 -18.59 10.36 14.46
C GLY A 344 -19.64 9.49 13.74
N GLY A 345 -19.77 9.53 12.41
CA GLY A 345 -20.85 8.85 11.69
C GLY A 345 -20.62 7.35 11.55
N ALA A 346 -19.48 6.92 10.99
CA ALA A 346 -19.26 5.51 10.68
C ALA A 346 -19.01 4.63 11.92
N GLN A 347 -18.52 5.16 13.05
CA GLN A 347 -18.36 4.36 14.27
C GLN A 347 -19.65 4.19 15.05
N ALA A 348 -20.50 5.22 15.16
CA ALA A 348 -21.80 5.07 15.80
C ALA A 348 -22.72 4.19 14.95
N VAL A 349 -22.71 4.39 13.63
CA VAL A 349 -23.45 3.57 12.67
C VAL A 349 -22.90 2.15 12.62
N PHE A 350 -21.59 1.93 12.48
CA PHE A 350 -21.02 0.58 12.51
C PHE A 350 -21.21 -0.10 13.87
N HIS A 351 -21.08 0.60 15.00
CA HIS A 351 -21.33 0.00 16.31
C HIS A 351 -22.82 -0.33 16.50
N GLN A 352 -23.72 0.49 15.95
CA GLN A 352 -25.16 0.23 15.94
C GLN A 352 -25.53 -0.91 14.97
N GLU A 353 -24.94 -0.96 13.78
CA GLU A 353 -25.09 -2.02 12.78
C GLU A 353 -24.51 -3.33 13.29
N TRP A 354 -23.32 -3.31 13.88
CA TRP A 354 -22.69 -4.45 14.53
C TRP A 354 -23.55 -4.94 15.68
N LYS A 355 -24.00 -4.06 16.58
CA LYS A 355 -24.92 -4.44 17.66
C LYS A 355 -26.24 -4.99 17.12
N THR A 356 -26.77 -4.43 16.04
CA THR A 356 -28.01 -4.91 15.41
C THR A 356 -27.81 -6.29 14.77
N ALA A 357 -26.70 -6.50 14.06
CA ALA A 357 -26.33 -7.78 13.46
C ALA A 357 -26.03 -8.84 14.53
N GLU A 358 -25.30 -8.45 15.58
CA GLU A 358 -25.02 -9.29 16.75
C GLU A 358 -26.33 -9.65 17.49
N ASP A 359 -27.24 -8.70 17.70
CA ASP A 359 -28.56 -8.96 18.30
C ASP A 359 -29.43 -9.85 17.40
N THR A 360 -29.34 -9.68 16.08
CA THR A 360 -30.05 -10.51 15.09
C THR A 360 -29.53 -11.95 15.14
N GLU A 361 -28.21 -12.15 15.13
CA GLU A 361 -27.59 -13.47 15.24
C GLU A 361 -27.91 -14.12 16.59
N LYS A 362 -27.84 -13.37 17.69
CA LYS A 362 -28.23 -13.90 19.02
C LYS A 362 -29.67 -14.37 19.05
N ARG A 363 -30.59 -13.61 18.46
CA ARG A 363 -32.00 -14.02 18.35
C ARG A 363 -32.14 -15.27 17.49
N ALA A 364 -31.53 -15.28 16.31
CA ALA A 364 -31.56 -16.42 15.40
C ALA A 364 -31.04 -17.70 16.07
N ARG A 365 -29.90 -17.64 16.76
CA ARG A 365 -29.34 -18.79 17.51
C ARG A 365 -30.19 -19.21 18.70
N THR A 366 -30.84 -18.28 19.38
CA THR A 366 -31.75 -18.62 20.49
C THR A 366 -33.00 -19.33 19.98
N VAL A 367 -33.58 -18.86 18.87
CA VAL A 367 -34.73 -19.50 18.20
C VAL A 367 -34.32 -20.88 17.65
N GLU A 368 -33.16 -20.98 17.01
CA GLU A 368 -32.63 -22.25 16.52
C GLU A 368 -32.47 -23.27 17.66
N ALA A 369 -31.88 -22.86 18.79
CA ALA A 369 -31.75 -23.71 19.97
C ALA A 369 -33.10 -24.13 20.56
N PHE A 370 -34.12 -23.26 20.50
CA PHE A 370 -35.48 -23.58 20.94
C PHE A 370 -36.15 -24.60 20.01
N HIS A 371 -36.03 -24.43 18.68
CA HIS A 371 -36.54 -25.41 17.72
C HIS A 371 -35.83 -26.76 17.83
N GLN A 372 -34.52 -26.76 18.08
CA GLN A 372 -33.76 -27.99 18.38
C GLN A 372 -34.32 -28.69 19.61
N PHE A 373 -34.60 -27.93 20.68
CA PHE A 373 -35.27 -28.46 21.87
C PHE A 373 -36.64 -29.09 21.55
N GLN A 374 -37.48 -28.44 20.75
CA GLN A 374 -38.77 -29.00 20.31
C GLN A 374 -38.62 -30.28 19.47
N GLN A 375 -37.51 -30.41 18.75
CA GLN A 375 -37.16 -31.60 17.97
C GLN A 375 -36.47 -32.70 18.80
N GLY A 376 -36.31 -32.48 20.12
CA GLY A 376 -35.63 -33.41 21.02
C GLY A 376 -34.10 -33.38 20.96
N GLN A 377 -33.51 -32.41 20.24
CA GLN A 377 -32.06 -32.16 20.24
C GLN A 377 -31.71 -31.23 21.40
N LEU A 378 -31.22 -31.80 22.50
CA LEU A 378 -30.99 -31.06 23.73
C LEU A 378 -29.57 -30.48 23.79
N PRO A 379 -29.37 -29.33 24.45
CA PRO A 379 -28.05 -28.81 24.76
C PRO A 379 -27.35 -29.67 25.82
N ALA A 380 -26.02 -29.71 25.76
CA ALA A 380 -25.14 -30.31 26.75
C ALA A 380 -24.43 -29.25 27.61
N GLY A 381 -23.70 -29.72 28.63
CA GLY A 381 -22.87 -28.89 29.50
C GLY A 381 -23.57 -28.34 30.75
N PRO A 382 -22.82 -27.67 31.65
CA PRO A 382 -23.30 -27.36 33.00
C PRO A 382 -24.46 -26.34 33.07
N GLY A 383 -24.67 -25.55 32.01
CA GLY A 383 -25.78 -24.62 31.90
C GLY A 383 -27.03 -25.18 31.22
N ALA A 384 -27.03 -26.46 30.80
CA ALA A 384 -28.11 -27.04 30.02
C ALA A 384 -29.45 -27.06 30.76
N ASP A 385 -29.47 -27.51 32.02
CA ASP A 385 -30.70 -27.61 32.83
C ASP A 385 -31.42 -26.26 33.00
N ALA A 386 -30.65 -25.19 33.19
CA ALA A 386 -31.18 -23.84 33.31
C ALA A 386 -31.75 -23.31 31.99
N LEU A 387 -31.15 -23.66 30.85
CA LEU A 387 -31.68 -23.32 29.52
C LEU A 387 -32.96 -24.13 29.23
N LEU A 388 -32.96 -25.42 29.51
CA LEU A 388 -34.11 -26.31 29.30
C LEU A 388 -35.32 -25.93 30.15
N THR A 389 -35.09 -25.53 31.41
CA THR A 389 -36.15 -25.04 32.29
C THR A 389 -36.80 -23.77 31.72
N PHE A 390 -35.99 -22.87 31.15
CA PHE A 390 -36.50 -21.68 30.48
C PHE A 390 -37.27 -22.02 29.20
N PHE A 391 -36.79 -22.97 28.38
CA PHE A 391 -37.53 -23.37 27.17
C PHE A 391 -38.87 -24.04 27.50
N ARG A 392 -38.95 -24.87 28.55
CA ARG A 392 -40.23 -25.44 29.01
C ARG A 392 -41.23 -24.37 29.45
N SER A 393 -40.80 -23.34 30.18
CA SER A 393 -41.71 -22.24 30.55
C SER A 393 -42.23 -21.45 29.34
N VAL A 394 -41.44 -21.38 28.26
CA VAL A 394 -41.88 -20.77 26.99
C VAL A 394 -42.92 -21.66 26.30
N GLU A 395 -42.76 -22.99 26.30
CA GLU A 395 -43.79 -23.92 25.78
C GLU A 395 -45.11 -23.82 26.56
N GLU A 396 -45.06 -23.82 27.90
CA GLU A 396 -46.24 -23.66 28.75
C GLU A 396 -46.97 -22.33 28.44
N GLU A 397 -46.23 -21.23 28.30
CA GLU A 397 -46.81 -19.92 27.95
C GLU A 397 -47.41 -19.89 26.53
N LEU A 398 -46.87 -20.68 25.59
CA LEU A 398 -47.42 -20.79 24.24
C LEU A 398 -48.67 -21.69 24.18
N GLU A 399 -48.77 -22.70 25.04
CA GLU A 399 -49.94 -23.60 25.14
C GLU A 399 -51.16 -22.93 25.78
N ASP A 400 -50.95 -21.99 26.70
CA ASP A 400 -52.02 -21.24 27.40
C ASP A 400 -52.76 -20.21 26.51
N HIS A 401 -52.29 -19.98 25.27
CA HIS A 401 -52.90 -19.03 24.33
C HIS A 401 -53.73 -19.72 23.23
N GLU A 402 -55.01 -19.32 23.05
CA GLU A 402 -55.88 -19.88 22.01
C GLU A 402 -55.31 -19.66 20.57
N PRO A 403 -55.36 -20.66 19.69
CA PRO A 403 -54.77 -20.57 18.36
C PRO A 403 -55.54 -19.60 17.45
N GLY A 404 -55.01 -18.39 17.29
CA GLY A 404 -55.44 -17.45 16.26
C GLY A 404 -55.08 -17.93 14.83
N PRO A 405 -55.72 -17.38 13.78
CA PRO A 405 -55.64 -17.93 12.43
C PRO A 405 -54.40 -17.43 11.68
N ALA A 406 -53.19 -17.86 12.05
CA ALA A 406 -52.00 -17.88 11.17
C ALA A 406 -50.73 -18.38 11.89
N LYS A 407 -50.01 -19.29 11.24
CA LYS A 407 -48.65 -19.76 11.62
C LYS A 407 -47.63 -18.62 11.82
N VAL A 408 -47.83 -17.48 11.15
CA VAL A 408 -47.00 -16.28 11.23
C VAL A 408 -47.10 -15.57 12.59
N VAL A 409 -48.20 -15.75 13.32
CA VAL A 409 -48.39 -15.17 14.66
C VAL A 409 -47.52 -15.90 15.69
N THR A 410 -47.38 -17.22 15.53
CA THR A 410 -46.62 -18.10 16.44
C THR A 410 -45.12 -17.81 16.40
N ASP A 411 -44.52 -17.65 15.21
CA ASP A 411 -43.07 -17.39 15.08
C ASP A 411 -42.67 -16.06 15.74
N ARG A 412 -43.51 -15.03 15.57
CA ARG A 412 -43.28 -13.71 16.18
C ARG A 412 -43.49 -13.71 17.70
N GLN A 413 -44.38 -14.56 18.22
CA GLN A 413 -44.57 -14.75 19.66
C GLN A 413 -43.35 -15.44 20.28
N ILE A 414 -42.84 -16.50 19.65
CA ILE A 414 -41.61 -17.18 20.07
C ILE A 414 -40.43 -16.20 20.13
N GLU A 415 -40.23 -15.37 19.10
CA GLU A 415 -39.17 -14.33 19.11
C GLU A 415 -39.31 -13.35 20.27
N LEU A 416 -40.53 -12.99 20.67
CA LEU A 416 -40.78 -12.06 21.78
C LEU A 416 -40.46 -12.70 23.13
N LEU A 417 -40.88 -13.94 23.36
CA LEU A 417 -40.61 -14.69 24.60
C LEU A 417 -39.11 -14.98 24.76
N LEU A 418 -38.42 -15.28 23.67
CA LEU A 418 -36.98 -15.58 23.68
C LEU A 418 -36.10 -14.33 23.73
N LYS A 419 -36.65 -13.12 23.50
CA LYS A 419 -35.88 -11.87 23.40
C LYS A 419 -35.01 -11.58 24.61
N GLN A 420 -35.53 -11.80 25.83
CA GLN A 420 -34.76 -11.56 27.06
C GLN A 420 -33.57 -12.52 27.14
N LYS A 421 -33.79 -13.80 26.83
CA LYS A 421 -32.73 -14.82 26.83
C LYS A 421 -31.67 -14.56 25.77
N ALA A 422 -32.09 -14.14 24.57
CA ALA A 422 -31.17 -13.76 23.48
C ALA A 422 -30.27 -12.58 23.86
N SER A 423 -30.75 -11.63 24.69
CA SER A 423 -29.98 -10.44 25.06
C SER A 423 -28.76 -10.73 25.94
N VAL A 424 -28.79 -11.84 26.69
CA VAL A 424 -27.69 -12.30 27.54
C VAL A 424 -26.83 -13.38 26.87
N LEU A 425 -27.15 -13.76 25.64
CA LEU A 425 -26.37 -14.73 24.88
C LEU A 425 -25.07 -14.11 24.38
N HIS A 426 -23.96 -14.80 24.59
CA HIS A 426 -22.67 -14.53 23.96
C HIS A 426 -22.21 -15.76 23.19
N LEU A 427 -21.90 -15.56 21.91
CA LEU A 427 -21.48 -16.61 21.00
C LEU A 427 -19.96 -16.80 21.11
N ALA A 428 -19.52 -18.01 21.46
CA ALA A 428 -18.12 -18.41 21.40
C ALA A 428 -17.99 -19.63 20.49
N ALA A 429 -16.79 -19.83 19.92
CA ALA A 429 -16.58 -20.92 18.96
C ALA A 429 -16.87 -22.32 19.55
N ALA A 430 -16.59 -22.53 20.83
CA ALA A 430 -16.73 -23.83 21.50
C ALA A 430 -18.02 -23.97 22.34
N ASN A 431 -18.80 -22.91 22.55
CA ASN A 431 -19.98 -22.94 23.40
C ASN A 431 -20.85 -21.67 23.24
N TYR A 432 -22.11 -21.77 23.65
CA TYR A 432 -22.95 -20.62 23.94
C TYR A 432 -22.84 -20.25 25.41
N CYS A 433 -22.72 -18.95 25.71
CA CYS A 433 -22.67 -18.43 27.07
C CYS A 433 -23.91 -17.59 27.36
N TRP A 434 -24.77 -18.07 28.26
CA TRP A 434 -25.96 -17.38 28.74
C TRP A 434 -25.60 -16.53 29.96
N PHE A 435 -25.02 -15.35 29.71
CA PHE A 435 -24.44 -14.47 30.71
C PHE A 435 -25.49 -13.71 31.54
N GLU A 436 -26.33 -14.45 32.26
CA GLU A 436 -27.37 -13.94 33.15
C GLU A 436 -26.82 -13.31 34.44
N ASP A 437 -25.89 -14.00 35.11
CA ASP A 437 -25.35 -13.59 36.41
C ASP A 437 -23.82 -13.49 36.36
N PRO A 438 -23.24 -12.27 36.40
CA PRO A 438 -21.79 -12.08 36.45
C PRO A 438 -21.10 -12.81 37.63
N ALA A 439 -21.82 -13.04 38.74
CA ALA A 439 -21.30 -13.77 39.90
C ALA A 439 -21.27 -15.28 39.70
N LYS A 440 -21.91 -15.83 38.66
CA LYS A 440 -21.82 -17.25 38.27
C LYS A 440 -20.76 -17.50 37.19
N ALA A 441 -20.35 -16.47 36.46
CA ALA A 441 -19.40 -16.57 35.36
C ALA A 441 -17.99 -16.98 35.85
N LEU A 442 -17.57 -18.21 35.53
CA LEU A 442 -16.29 -18.75 35.97
C LEU A 442 -15.09 -17.95 35.44
N CYS A 443 -15.18 -17.45 34.21
CA CYS A 443 -14.13 -16.61 33.61
C CYS A 443 -13.88 -15.32 34.41
N LEU A 444 -14.92 -14.70 34.96
CA LEU A 444 -14.80 -13.50 35.81
C LEU A 444 -14.24 -13.83 37.19
N LYS A 445 -14.64 -14.98 37.77
CA LYS A 445 -14.08 -15.49 39.04
C LYS A 445 -12.58 -15.76 38.92
N LEU A 446 -12.16 -16.45 37.86
CA LEU A 446 -10.75 -16.76 37.59
C LEU A 446 -9.92 -15.50 37.35
N ALA A 447 -10.50 -14.49 36.68
CA ALA A 447 -9.84 -13.22 36.42
C ALA A 447 -9.83 -12.25 37.62
N GLY A 448 -10.60 -12.52 38.68
CA GLY A 448 -10.83 -11.55 39.76
C GLY A 448 -11.58 -10.28 39.32
N ALA A 449 -12.21 -10.30 38.14
CA ALA A 449 -12.83 -9.14 37.49
C ALA A 449 -14.26 -8.90 38.01
N LYS A 450 -14.37 -8.38 39.23
CA LYS A 450 -15.66 -8.00 39.84
C LYS A 450 -16.21 -6.76 39.12
N GLY A 451 -17.27 -6.92 38.32
CA GLY A 451 -17.98 -5.82 37.65
C GLY A 451 -17.80 -5.71 36.13
N ALA A 452 -17.31 -6.75 35.45
CA ALA A 452 -17.29 -6.78 33.99
C ALA A 452 -18.72 -6.83 33.41
N ALA A 453 -18.96 -6.05 32.36
CA ALA A 453 -20.26 -5.97 31.67
C ALA A 453 -20.54 -7.14 30.71
N GLY A 454 -19.63 -8.12 30.61
CA GLY A 454 -19.74 -9.27 29.72
C GLY A 454 -18.69 -10.35 30.04
N PRO A 455 -18.80 -11.54 29.44
CA PRO A 455 -17.89 -12.65 29.69
C PRO A 455 -16.52 -12.41 29.05
N LEU A 456 -15.47 -12.95 29.69
CA LEU A 456 -14.12 -12.97 29.13
C LEU A 456 -13.91 -14.28 28.37
N SER A 457 -14.23 -14.31 27.06
CA SER A 457 -14.19 -15.53 26.25
C SER A 457 -12.83 -16.22 26.23
N GLY A 458 -11.73 -15.46 26.25
CA GLY A 458 -10.37 -16.01 26.29
C GLY A 458 -9.99 -16.72 27.60
N LEU A 459 -10.78 -16.55 28.67
CA LEU A 459 -10.63 -17.23 29.95
C LEU A 459 -11.82 -18.16 30.25
N CYS A 460 -12.64 -18.46 29.24
CA CYS A 460 -13.82 -19.28 29.42
C CYS A 460 -13.44 -20.76 29.61
N ASP A 461 -13.82 -21.31 30.76
CA ASP A 461 -13.83 -22.75 31.02
C ASP A 461 -15.28 -23.23 30.86
N SER A 462 -15.69 -23.51 29.61
CA SER A 462 -17.08 -23.81 29.27
C SER A 462 -17.54 -25.20 29.75
N ALA A 463 -16.62 -26.14 29.97
CA ALA A 463 -16.95 -27.45 30.55
C ALA A 463 -17.34 -27.38 32.03
N ARG A 464 -17.01 -26.29 32.73
CA ARG A 464 -17.29 -26.12 34.18
C ARG A 464 -18.17 -24.91 34.49
N CYS A 465 -18.31 -23.99 33.56
CA CYS A 465 -19.10 -22.78 33.79
C CYS A 465 -20.60 -23.11 33.79
N PRO A 466 -21.35 -22.79 34.86
CA PRO A 466 -22.79 -23.08 34.97
C PRO A 466 -23.67 -22.26 34.01
N GLN A 467 -23.06 -21.35 33.24
CA GLN A 467 -23.74 -20.50 32.24
C GLN A 467 -23.37 -20.88 30.80
N ALA A 468 -22.58 -21.95 30.62
CA ALA A 468 -22.17 -22.41 29.30
C ALA A 468 -22.97 -23.63 28.87
N THR A 469 -23.36 -23.64 27.59
CA THR A 469 -24.01 -24.79 26.95
C THR A 469 -23.28 -25.17 25.68
N HIS A 470 -23.25 -26.47 25.40
CA HIS A 470 -22.72 -27.05 24.18
C HIS A 470 -23.89 -27.56 23.33
N HIS A 471 -23.75 -27.45 22.03
CA HIS A 471 -24.79 -27.71 21.03
C HIS A 471 -24.12 -28.45 19.88
N LEU A 472 -24.89 -29.08 18.98
CA LEU A 472 -24.34 -29.84 17.85
C LEU A 472 -23.34 -29.03 17.01
N VAL A 473 -23.60 -27.73 16.80
CA VAL A 473 -22.72 -26.81 16.08
C VAL A 473 -21.33 -26.68 16.72
N HIS A 474 -21.19 -26.95 18.02
CA HIS A 474 -19.91 -26.89 18.74
C HIS A 474 -19.12 -28.19 18.64
N ARG A 475 -19.76 -29.31 18.25
CA ARG A 475 -19.12 -30.63 18.16
C ARG A 475 -17.83 -30.63 17.33
N PRO A 476 -17.76 -30.01 16.13
CA PRO A 476 -16.52 -30.01 15.33
C PRO A 476 -15.35 -29.33 16.03
N VAL A 477 -15.60 -28.29 16.83
CA VAL A 477 -14.57 -27.57 17.59
C VAL A 477 -14.01 -28.45 18.70
N TRP A 478 -14.87 -29.18 19.40
CA TRP A 478 -14.45 -30.14 20.42
C TRP A 478 -13.77 -31.37 19.82
N GLN A 479 -14.18 -31.81 18.63
CA GLN A 479 -13.50 -32.89 17.90
C GLN A 479 -12.08 -32.49 17.55
N ALA A 480 -11.89 -31.31 16.98
CA ALA A 480 -10.56 -30.78 16.67
C ALA A 480 -9.69 -30.65 17.94
N ALA A 481 -10.26 -30.21 19.07
CA ALA A 481 -9.54 -30.16 20.34
C ALA A 481 -9.13 -31.55 20.84
N ALA A 482 -10.01 -32.55 20.73
CA ALA A 482 -9.73 -33.93 21.08
C ALA A 482 -8.63 -34.54 20.19
N ASP A 483 -8.74 -34.38 18.87
CA ASP A 483 -7.77 -34.90 17.89
C ASP A 483 -6.38 -34.30 18.11
N ASN A 484 -6.31 -32.99 18.33
CA ASN A 484 -5.06 -32.31 18.67
C ASN A 484 -4.46 -32.83 19.99
N GLY A 485 -5.31 -33.08 20.99
CA GLY A 485 -4.90 -33.72 22.24
C GLY A 485 -4.29 -35.10 22.02
N ALA A 486 -4.91 -35.93 21.17
CA ALA A 486 -4.41 -37.27 20.83
C ALA A 486 -3.05 -37.21 20.12
N VAL A 487 -2.88 -36.29 19.17
CA VAL A 487 -1.60 -36.06 18.48
C VAL A 487 -0.49 -35.64 19.47
N LEU A 488 -0.80 -34.73 20.40
CA LEU A 488 0.16 -34.29 21.42
C LEU A 488 0.55 -35.43 22.35
N LEU A 489 -0.39 -36.30 22.74
CA LEU A 489 -0.13 -37.46 23.59
C LEU A 489 0.70 -38.54 22.88
N ALA A 490 0.46 -38.75 21.58
CA ALA A 490 1.22 -39.68 20.74
C ALA A 490 2.63 -39.18 20.42
N SER A 491 2.88 -37.87 20.51
CA SER A 491 4.17 -37.28 20.18
C SER A 491 5.29 -37.76 21.12
N PRO A 492 6.40 -38.29 20.57
CA PRO A 492 7.58 -38.64 21.36
C PRO A 492 8.35 -37.40 21.85
N ARG A 493 8.01 -36.20 21.36
CA ARG A 493 8.65 -34.93 21.73
C ARG A 493 8.11 -34.34 23.04
N VAL A 494 7.01 -34.87 23.58
CA VAL A 494 6.44 -34.43 24.85
C VAL A 494 6.99 -35.30 25.98
N PRO A 495 7.75 -34.74 26.95
CA PRO A 495 8.29 -35.49 28.08
C PRO A 495 7.18 -36.19 28.88
N ALA A 496 7.45 -37.39 29.40
CA ALA A 496 6.46 -38.19 30.14
C ALA A 496 5.82 -37.44 31.33
N GLY A 497 6.60 -36.61 32.04
CA GLY A 497 6.09 -35.77 33.14
C GLY A 497 5.15 -34.64 32.69
N GLU A 498 5.25 -34.20 31.43
CA GLU A 498 4.42 -33.12 30.87
C GLU A 498 3.15 -33.65 30.20
N LYS A 499 3.06 -34.96 29.91
CA LYS A 499 1.88 -35.58 29.28
C LYS A 499 0.61 -35.56 30.13
N LYS A 500 0.74 -35.36 31.45
CA LYS A 500 -0.41 -35.30 32.37
C LYS A 500 -1.39 -34.18 32.04
N ARG A 501 -0.88 -32.98 31.70
CA ARG A 501 -1.72 -31.82 31.35
C ARG A 501 -2.51 -32.02 30.04
N PRO A 502 -1.89 -32.35 28.89
CA PRO A 502 -2.65 -32.62 27.66
C PRO A 502 -3.54 -33.85 27.79
N GLN A 503 -3.20 -34.82 28.65
CA GLN A 503 -4.09 -35.95 28.94
C GLN A 503 -5.39 -35.47 29.59
N THR A 504 -5.32 -34.64 30.63
CA THR A 504 -6.51 -34.09 31.29
C THR A 504 -7.36 -33.24 30.34
N GLU A 505 -6.75 -32.42 29.48
CA GLU A 505 -7.50 -31.62 28.49
C GLU A 505 -8.12 -32.48 27.36
N HIS A 506 -7.44 -33.56 26.95
CA HIS A 506 -7.98 -34.51 25.98
C HIS A 506 -9.17 -35.28 26.57
N GLU A 507 -9.05 -35.84 27.77
CA GLU A 507 -10.14 -36.52 28.49
C GLU A 507 -11.35 -35.59 28.69
N ARG A 508 -11.09 -34.31 28.99
CA ARG A 508 -12.14 -33.29 29.09
C ARG A 508 -12.82 -33.03 27.75
N SER A 509 -12.06 -32.92 26.66
CA SER A 509 -12.62 -32.70 25.31
C SER A 509 -13.47 -33.90 24.88
N MET A 510 -13.00 -35.12 25.15
CA MET A 510 -13.74 -36.35 24.89
C MET A 510 -15.05 -36.43 25.68
N ARG A 511 -15.03 -36.06 26.97
CA ARG A 511 -16.26 -36.00 27.78
C ARG A 511 -17.28 -35.03 27.20
N VAL A 512 -16.85 -33.84 26.78
CA VAL A 512 -17.76 -32.85 26.18
C VAL A 512 -18.34 -33.37 24.86
N LEU A 513 -17.56 -34.08 24.04
CA LEU A 513 -18.07 -34.74 22.83
C LEU A 513 -19.14 -35.79 23.16
N GLU A 514 -18.89 -36.66 24.13
CA GLU A 514 -19.86 -37.67 24.58
C GLU A 514 -21.15 -37.03 25.09
N GLU A 515 -21.04 -35.94 25.85
CA GLU A 515 -22.20 -35.18 26.34
C GLU A 515 -23.01 -34.55 25.20
N ILE A 516 -22.34 -33.93 24.21
CA ILE A 516 -23.00 -33.36 23.02
C ILE A 516 -23.71 -34.47 22.23
N ASP A 517 -23.02 -35.58 21.97
CA ASP A 517 -23.55 -36.69 21.17
C ASP A 517 -24.73 -37.38 21.86
N LYS A 518 -24.69 -37.49 23.20
CA LYS A 518 -25.79 -38.03 24.00
C LYS A 518 -26.99 -37.07 24.01
N ALA A 519 -26.75 -35.77 24.15
CA ALA A 519 -27.80 -34.76 24.27
C ALA A 519 -28.52 -34.49 22.93
N ALA A 520 -27.81 -34.61 21.81
CA ALA A 520 -28.38 -34.47 20.48
C ALA A 520 -29.39 -35.56 20.08
N GLY A 521 -29.45 -36.68 20.84
CA GLY A 521 -30.16 -37.89 20.43
C GLY A 521 -29.41 -38.61 19.31
N LYS A 522 -29.63 -39.92 19.13
CA LYS A 522 -29.06 -40.64 17.98
C LYS A 522 -29.61 -40.00 16.70
N ALA A 523 -28.81 -39.16 16.04
CA ALA A 523 -28.96 -38.93 14.62
C ALA A 523 -28.95 -40.31 13.96
N GLY A 524 -30.11 -40.75 13.49
CA GLY A 524 -30.26 -42.01 12.75
C GLY A 524 -29.43 -41.98 11.49
#